data_AF-A0A925ITN5-F1
#
_entry.id   AF-A0A925ITN5-F1
#
_cell.length_a   1.000
_cell.length_b   1.000
_cell.length_c   1.000
_cell.angle_alpha   90.00
_cell.angle_beta   90.00
_cell.angle_gamma   90.00
#
_symmetry.space_group_name_H-M   'P 1'
#
loop_
_entity.id
_entity.type
_entity.pdbx_description
1 polymer ?
#
loop_
_entity_poly.entity_id
_entity_poly.type
_entity_poly.pdbx_seq_one_letter_code
_entity_poly.pdbx_strand_id
1 'polypeptide(L)'
;MARILCIDYGIRRCGIAATDPFQIIVSAVTTIETLQIFYFLENYLKQEVVEKLVIGLPVHKDGKFTHLKTHIDLFTKQFRVKWPDVAIDFADEQFSSVQAKKIIMEGGAKKKTRQDKALIDRVSAVIILQRYLNHI
;
A
#
# COMPACT_ATOMS: atom_id res chain seq x y z
N MET A 1 -15.89 -8.04 12.34
CA MET A 1 -15.37 -8.13 10.96
C MET A 1 -14.47 -6.93 10.75
N ALA A 2 -13.28 -7.12 10.19
CA ALA A 2 -12.24 -6.10 10.14
C ALA A 2 -11.49 -6.15 8.80
N ARG A 3 -11.10 -4.97 8.34
CA ARG A 3 -10.38 -4.77 7.08
C ARG A 3 -8.89 -5.05 7.24
N ILE A 4 -8.25 -5.38 6.13
CA ILE A 4 -6.80 -5.32 5.99
C ILE A 4 -6.45 -4.09 5.16
N LEU A 5 -5.61 -3.23 5.71
CA LEU A 5 -5.11 -2.02 5.06
C LEU A 5 -3.73 -2.30 4.48
N CYS A 6 -3.43 -1.80 3.29
CA CYS A 6 -2.13 -1.90 2.65
C CYS A 6 -1.57 -0.52 2.32
N ILE A 7 -0.28 -0.34 2.57
CA ILE A 7 0.48 0.85 2.19
C ILE A 7 1.62 0.43 1.26
N ASP A 8 1.56 0.91 0.02
CA ASP A 8 2.73 0.98 -0.86
C ASP A 8 3.57 2.18 -0.44
N TYR A 9 4.59 1.94 0.40
CA TYR A 9 5.30 3.01 1.09
C TYR A 9 6.36 3.61 0.16
N GLY A 10 6.20 4.88 -0.23
CA GLY A 10 7.18 5.61 -1.03
C GLY A 10 7.85 6.75 -0.25
N ILE A 11 8.95 7.29 -0.77
CA ILE A 11 9.65 8.46 -0.16
C ILE A 11 8.79 9.73 -0.21
N ARG A 12 8.10 9.95 -1.33
CA ARG A 12 7.31 11.18 -1.57
C ARG A 12 5.83 10.99 -1.30
N ARG A 13 5.32 9.80 -1.56
CA ARG A 13 3.90 9.47 -1.60
C ARG A 13 3.71 8.01 -1.26
N CYS A 14 2.54 7.68 -0.72
CA CYS A 14 2.14 6.33 -0.42
C CYS A 14 0.82 6.00 -1.12
N GLY A 15 0.78 4.87 -1.82
CA GLY A 15 -0.47 4.29 -2.32
C GLY A 15 -1.18 3.53 -1.20
N ILE A 16 -2.50 3.65 -1.10
CA ILE A 16 -3.29 3.01 -0.05
C ILE A 16 -4.39 2.17 -0.68
N ALA A 17 -4.47 0.91 -0.28
CA ALA A 17 -5.52 -0.02 -0.63
C ALA A 17 -6.08 -0.69 0.63
N ALA A 18 -7.33 -1.10 0.61
CA ALA A 18 -7.95 -1.80 1.72
C ALA A 18 -8.86 -2.91 1.21
N THR A 19 -9.10 -3.90 2.05
CA THR A 19 -10.17 -4.84 1.81
C THR A 19 -11.53 -4.29 2.24
N ASP A 20 -12.60 -4.96 1.81
CA ASP A 20 -13.87 -4.93 2.53
C ASP A 20 -13.76 -5.69 3.87
N PRO A 21 -14.75 -5.57 4.78
CA PRO A 21 -14.70 -6.23 6.10
C PRO A 21 -14.66 -7.77 6.07
N PHE A 22 -15.04 -8.41 4.95
CA PHE A 22 -14.93 -9.87 4.75
C PHE A 22 -13.60 -10.28 4.11
N GLN A 23 -12.74 -9.32 3.78
CA GLN A 23 -11.42 -9.56 3.19
C GLN A 23 -11.44 -10.21 1.80
N ILE A 24 -12.54 -10.04 1.06
CA ILE A 24 -12.76 -10.67 -0.25
C ILE A 24 -12.32 -9.73 -1.38
N ILE A 25 -12.72 -8.46 -1.31
CA ILE A 25 -12.53 -7.46 -2.35
C ILE A 25 -11.45 -6.49 -1.91
N VAL A 26 -10.39 -6.39 -2.71
CA VAL A 26 -9.35 -5.37 -2.54
C VAL A 26 -9.70 -4.16 -3.40
N SER A 27 -9.79 -2.99 -2.77
CA SER A 27 -10.07 -1.73 -3.44
C SER A 27 -9.01 -0.68 -3.12
N ALA A 28 -8.76 0.19 -4.10
CA ALA A 28 -7.94 1.36 -3.89
C ALA A 28 -8.66 2.36 -2.97
N VAL A 29 -7.96 2.88 -1.96
CA VAL A 29 -8.49 3.91 -1.06
C VAL A 29 -8.07 5.29 -1.56
N THR A 30 -6.77 5.56 -1.61
CA THR A 30 -6.24 6.87 -2.04
C THR A 30 -4.73 6.81 -2.30
N THR A 31 -4.16 7.94 -2.71
CA THR A 31 -2.71 8.18 -2.73
C THR A 31 -2.46 9.48 -1.97
N ILE A 32 -1.57 9.46 -0.99
CA ILE A 32 -1.25 10.63 -0.16
C ILE A 32 0.24 10.89 -0.12
N GLU A 33 0.64 12.08 0.32
CA GLU A 33 2.04 12.36 0.60
C GLU A 33 2.53 11.59 1.83
N THR A 34 3.77 11.09 1.80
CA THR A 34 4.33 10.28 2.89
C THR A 34 4.33 11.03 4.23
N LEU A 35 4.49 12.36 4.20
CA LEU A 35 4.46 13.21 5.38
C LEU A 35 3.08 13.24 6.07
N GLN A 36 2.01 12.95 5.33
CA GLN A 36 0.63 12.97 5.83
C GLN A 36 0.14 11.59 6.28
N ILE A 37 0.97 10.54 6.21
CA ILE A 37 0.56 9.15 6.46
C ILE A 37 -0.05 8.94 7.84
N PHE A 38 0.54 9.50 8.90
CA PHE A 38 0.03 9.35 10.26
C PHE A 38 -1.30 10.08 10.47
N TYR A 39 -1.44 11.27 9.88
CA TYR A 39 -2.69 12.02 9.94
C TYR A 39 -3.83 11.27 9.23
N PHE A 40 -3.52 10.70 8.05
CA PHE A 40 -4.46 9.86 7.34
C PHE A 40 -4.87 8.64 8.17
N LEU A 41 -3.90 7.90 8.72
CA LEU A 41 -4.15 6.68 9.50
C LEU A 41 -4.98 6.96 10.74
N GLU A 42 -4.73 8.08 11.43
CA GLU A 42 -5.51 8.47 12.59
C GLU A 42 -6.98 8.70 12.24
N ASN A 43 -7.27 9.32 11.09
CA ASN A 43 -8.64 9.54 10.65
C ASN A 43 -9.29 8.24 10.14
N TYR A 44 -8.54 7.44 9.36
CA TYR A 44 -9.06 6.21 8.77
C TYR A 44 -9.40 5.16 9.84
N LEU A 45 -8.50 4.93 10.80
CA LEU A 45 -8.68 3.94 11.87
C LEU A 45 -9.76 4.33 12.89
N LYS A 46 -10.19 5.60 12.93
CA LYS A 46 -11.36 6.05 13.71
C LYS A 46 -12.68 5.70 13.03
N GLN A 47 -12.68 5.59 11.71
CA GLN A 47 -13.89 5.37 10.90
C GLN A 47 -14.09 3.90 10.56
N GLU A 48 -12.99 3.17 10.34
CA GLU A 48 -12.99 1.81 9.82
C GLU A 48 -12.25 0.88 10.78
N VAL A 49 -12.85 -0.28 11.06
CA VAL A 49 -12.20 -1.33 11.86
C VAL A 49 -11.15 -2.03 11.00
N VAL A 50 -9.88 -1.87 11.35
CA VAL A 50 -8.73 -2.50 10.68
C VAL A 50 -8.03 -3.41 11.68
N GLU A 51 -7.83 -4.67 11.33
CA GLU A 51 -7.11 -5.62 12.19
C GLU A 51 -5.63 -5.76 11.81
N LYS A 52 -5.29 -5.42 10.56
CA LYS A 52 -3.95 -5.61 10.03
C LYS A 52 -3.56 -4.52 9.04
N LEU A 53 -2.31 -4.07 9.17
CA LEU A 53 -1.61 -3.24 8.22
C LEU A 53 -0.55 -4.06 7.47
N VAL A 54 -0.64 -4.08 6.15
CA VAL A 54 0.35 -4.66 5.24
C VAL A 54 1.18 -3.53 4.64
N ILE A 55 2.51 -3.67 4.63
CA ILE A 55 3.41 -2.67 4.06
C ILE A 55 4.22 -3.30 2.94
N GLY A 56 4.18 -2.68 1.76
CA GLY A 56 5.04 -3.04 0.64
C GLY A 56 6.51 -2.84 1.00
N LEU A 57 7.33 -3.86 0.78
CA LEU A 57 8.78 -3.80 0.96
C LEU A 57 9.49 -3.78 -0.41
N PRO A 58 10.14 -2.66 -0.76
CA PRO A 58 11.01 -2.59 -1.92
C PRO A 58 12.32 -3.34 -1.64
N VAL A 59 12.35 -4.58 -2.10
CA VAL A 59 13.58 -5.39 -2.21
C VAL A 59 14.19 -5.21 -3.60
N HIS A 60 15.47 -4.86 -3.66
CA HIS A 60 16.23 -4.86 -4.90
C HIS A 60 16.28 -6.27 -5.51
N LYS A 61 16.57 -6.34 -6.81
CA LYS A 61 16.70 -7.61 -7.55
C LYS A 61 17.80 -8.52 -6.99
N ASP A 62 18.77 -7.96 -6.26
CA ASP A 62 19.85 -8.69 -5.56
C ASP A 62 19.47 -9.10 -4.13
N GLY A 63 18.21 -8.88 -3.72
CA GLY A 63 17.70 -9.17 -2.38
C GLY A 63 18.07 -8.13 -1.32
N LYS A 64 18.80 -7.07 -1.67
CA LYS A 64 19.13 -6.01 -0.70
C LYS A 64 17.96 -5.06 -0.50
N PHE A 65 17.77 -4.65 0.74
CA PHE A 65 16.80 -3.63 1.06
C PHE A 65 17.24 -2.27 0.51
N THR A 66 16.30 -1.51 -0.05
CA THR A 66 16.55 -0.11 -0.45
C THR A 66 16.72 0.78 0.78
N HIS A 67 17.21 2.02 0.58
CA HIS A 67 17.25 3.07 1.61
C HIS A 67 15.88 3.33 2.27
N LEU A 68 14.79 2.89 1.63
CA LEU A 68 13.43 3.03 2.13
C LEU A 68 13.16 2.15 3.36
N LYS A 69 13.90 1.06 3.53
CA LYS A 69 13.71 0.14 4.66
C LYS A 69 13.88 0.83 6.00
N THR A 70 14.86 1.72 6.13
CA THR A 70 15.06 2.50 7.38
C THR A 70 13.85 3.38 7.67
N HIS A 71 13.26 4.00 6.64
CA HIS A 71 12.04 4.81 6.81
C HIS A 71 10.83 3.95 7.19
N ILE A 72 10.67 2.79 6.57
CA ILE A 72 9.61 1.82 6.89
C ILE A 72 9.80 1.30 8.32
N ASP A 73 11.03 1.06 8.77
CA ASP A 73 11.31 0.60 10.13
C ASP A 73 11.00 1.66 11.19
N LEU A 74 11.29 2.93 10.89
CA LEU A 74 10.89 4.04 11.77
C LEU A 74 9.37 4.20 11.80
N PHE A 75 8.73 4.15 10.63
CA PHE A 75 7.27 4.22 10.50
C PHE A 75 6.59 3.09 11.29
N THR A 76 7.03 1.85 11.12
CA THR A 76 6.43 0.69 11.82
C THR A 76 6.62 0.75 13.32
N LYS A 77 7.77 1.21 13.82
CA LYS A 77 7.98 1.45 15.25
C LYS A 77 6.99 2.48 15.79
N GLN A 78 6.85 3.63 15.12
CA GLN A 78 5.90 4.67 15.52
C GLN A 78 4.45 4.20 15.43
N PHE A 79 4.11 3.43 14.40
CA PHE A 79 2.78 2.85 14.22
C PHE A 79 2.43 1.90 15.37
N ARG A 80 3.31 0.96 15.73
CA ARG A 80 3.08 0.01 16.83
C ARG A 80 2.84 0.68 18.18
N VAL A 81 3.49 1.83 18.42
CA VAL A 81 3.26 2.61 19.65
C VAL A 81 1.86 3.25 19.66
N LYS A 82 1.38 3.72 18.51
CA LYS A 82 0.07 4.39 18.39
C LYS A 82 -1.11 3.40 18.33
N TRP A 83 -0.93 2.27 17.65
CA TRP A 83 -1.97 1.27 17.40
C TRP A 83 -1.43 -0.14 17.67
N PRO A 84 -1.23 -0.51 18.95
CA PRO A 84 -0.64 -1.79 19.34
C PRO A 84 -1.50 -3.00 18.96
N ASP A 85 -2.82 -2.81 18.85
CA ASP A 85 -3.77 -3.88 18.53
C ASP A 85 -3.87 -4.20 17.03
N VAL A 86 -3.28 -3.34 16.17
CA VAL A 86 -3.28 -3.56 14.71
C VAL A 86 -2.01 -4.29 14.32
N ALA A 87 -2.15 -5.52 13.81
CA ALA A 87 -1.02 -6.33 13.37
C ALA A 87 -0.30 -5.65 12.19
N ILE A 88 1.02 -5.84 12.09
CA ILE A 88 1.80 -5.36 10.94
C ILE A 88 2.44 -6.56 10.25
N ASP A 89 2.14 -6.73 8.97
CA ASP A 89 2.81 -7.66 8.06
C ASP A 89 3.48 -6.90 6.90
N PHE A 90 4.39 -7.59 6.22
CA PHE A 90 5.12 -7.06 5.09
C PHE A 90 4.83 -7.90 3.84
N ALA A 91 4.70 -7.22 2.69
CA ALA A 91 4.46 -7.86 1.40
C ALA A 91 5.56 -7.48 0.40
N ASP A 92 5.86 -8.42 -0.49
CA ASP A 92 6.77 -8.15 -1.62
C ASP A 92 6.09 -7.20 -2.62
N GLU A 93 6.75 -6.08 -2.93
CA GLU A 93 6.24 -5.11 -3.92
C GLU A 93 6.79 -5.33 -5.34
N GLN A 94 7.68 -6.29 -5.54
CA GLN A 94 8.41 -6.40 -6.81
C GLN A 94 7.47 -6.46 -8.02
N PHE A 95 7.81 -5.69 -9.05
CA PHE A 95 7.07 -5.57 -10.31
C PHE A 95 5.64 -5.02 -10.20
N SER A 96 5.16 -4.64 -9.02
CA SER A 96 3.81 -4.05 -8.82
C SER A 96 3.58 -2.85 -9.73
N SER A 97 4.54 -1.91 -9.81
CA SER A 97 4.43 -0.72 -10.67
C SER A 97 4.45 -1.03 -12.17
N VAL A 98 5.11 -2.12 -12.59
CA VAL A 98 5.13 -2.57 -13.99
C VAL A 98 3.78 -3.19 -14.34
N GLN A 99 3.27 -4.06 -13.47
CA GLN A 99 1.96 -4.66 -13.61
C GLN A 99 0.84 -3.61 -13.56
N ALA A 100 0.93 -2.62 -12.66
CA ALA A 100 0.00 -1.50 -12.59
C ALA A 100 -0.07 -0.73 -13.91
N LYS A 101 1.08 -0.38 -14.50
CA LYS A 101 1.13 0.28 -15.81
C LYS A 101 0.51 -0.57 -16.92
N LYS A 102 0.72 -1.89 -16.90
CA LYS A 102 0.12 -2.83 -17.85
C LYS A 102 -1.41 -2.85 -17.71
N ILE A 103 -1.94 -2.99 -16.50
CA ILE A 103 -3.39 -2.98 -16.22
C ILE A 103 -4.02 -1.66 -16.67
N ILE A 104 -3.41 -0.51 -16.33
CA ILE A 104 -3.91 0.81 -16.74
C ILE A 104 -3.91 0.95 -18.28
N MET A 105 -2.89 0.40 -18.93
CA MET A 105 -2.78 0.41 -20.40
C MET A 105 -3.88 -0.44 -21.06
N GLU A 106 -4.10 -1.65 -20.55
CA GLU A 106 -5.11 -2.60 -21.03
C GLU A 106 -6.54 -2.09 -20.78
N GLY A 107 -6.76 -1.35 -19.69
CA GLY A 107 -8.02 -0.65 -19.40
C GLY A 107 -8.33 0.54 -20.32
N GLY A 108 -7.56 0.76 -21.40
CA GLY A 108 -7.85 1.79 -22.40
C GLY A 108 -7.50 3.23 -21.99
N ALA A 109 -6.75 3.44 -20.90
CA ALA A 109 -6.41 4.78 -20.44
C ALA A 109 -5.61 5.57 -21.50
N LYS A 110 -5.84 6.88 -21.63
CA LYS A 110 -5.10 7.76 -22.54
C LYS A 110 -3.64 7.93 -22.08
N LYS A 111 -2.73 8.29 -23.00
CA LYS A 111 -1.28 8.43 -22.73
C LYS A 111 -0.96 9.30 -21.51
N LYS A 112 -1.67 10.42 -21.32
CA LYS A 112 -1.50 11.32 -20.15
C LYS A 112 -1.86 10.62 -18.83
N THR A 113 -2.96 9.87 -18.82
CA THR A 113 -3.42 9.10 -17.65
C THR A 113 -2.47 7.95 -17.31
N ARG A 114 -1.86 7.30 -18.31
CA ARG A 114 -0.84 6.26 -18.11
C ARG A 114 0.44 6.76 -17.45
N GLN A 115 0.70 8.07 -17.50
CA GLN A 115 1.85 8.72 -16.89
C GLN A 115 1.53 9.32 -15.52
N ASP A 116 0.26 9.27 -15.09
CA ASP A 116 -0.14 9.72 -13.78
C ASP A 116 0.43 8.78 -12.72
N LYS A 117 1.49 9.26 -12.06
CA LYS A 117 2.15 8.52 -10.99
C LYS A 117 1.17 8.21 -9.86
N ALA A 118 0.30 9.14 -9.47
CA ALA A 118 -0.62 8.90 -8.36
C ALA A 118 -1.60 7.76 -8.66
N LEU A 119 -2.02 7.63 -9.92
CA LEU A 119 -2.82 6.48 -10.37
C LEU A 119 -2.01 5.18 -10.32
N ILE A 120 -0.76 5.20 -10.78
CA ILE A 120 0.13 4.03 -10.74
C ILE A 120 0.32 3.56 -9.30
N ASP A 121 0.69 4.46 -8.38
CA ASP A 121 0.93 4.13 -6.96
C ASP A 121 -0.32 3.53 -6.30
N ARG A 122 -1.50 4.04 -6.67
CA ARG A 122 -2.79 3.53 -6.19
C ARG A 122 -3.05 2.10 -6.66
N VAL A 123 -2.78 1.81 -7.93
CA VAL A 123 -2.97 0.47 -8.51
C VAL A 123 -1.90 -0.49 -7.98
N SER A 124 -0.66 -0.02 -7.75
CA SER A 124 0.40 -0.80 -7.10
C SER A 124 -0.03 -1.28 -5.71
N ALA A 125 -0.57 -0.40 -4.86
CA ALA A 125 -1.05 -0.78 -3.53
C ALA A 125 -2.13 -1.87 -3.58
N VAL A 126 -3.04 -1.82 -4.56
CA VAL A 126 -4.05 -2.87 -4.79
C VAL A 126 -3.39 -4.20 -5.16
N ILE A 127 -2.43 -4.18 -6.10
CA ILE A 127 -1.71 -5.39 -6.53
C ILE A 127 -0.95 -6.02 -5.37
N ILE A 128 -0.27 -5.21 -4.55
CA ILE A 128 0.47 -5.70 -3.39
C ILE A 128 -0.46 -6.42 -2.42
N LEU A 129 -1.60 -5.81 -2.10
CA LEU A 129 -2.58 -6.41 -1.19
C LEU A 129 -3.23 -7.65 -1.78
N GLN A 130 -3.58 -7.66 -3.08
CA GLN A 130 -4.10 -8.85 -3.74
C GLN A 130 -3.10 -10.01 -3.72
N ARG A 131 -1.81 -9.76 -3.98
CA ARG A 131 -0.76 -10.77 -3.89
C ARG A 131 -0.59 -11.29 -2.46
N TYR A 132 -0.60 -10.40 -1.46
CA TYR A 132 -0.51 -10.78 -0.05
C TYR A 132 -1.66 -11.71 0.37
N LEU A 133 -2.87 -11.49 -0.16
CA LEU A 133 -4.04 -12.33 0.09
C LEU A 133 -4.10 -13.59 -0.80
N ASN A 134 -3.10 -13.82 -1.66
CA ASN A 134 -3.05 -14.90 -2.66
C ASN A 134 -4.24 -14.88 -3.65
N HIS A 135 -4.73 -13.69 -4.00
CA HIS A 135 -5.78 -13.54 -5.02
C HIS A 135 -5.22 -13.58 -6.45
N ILE A 136 -3.91 -13.35 -6.62
CA ILE A 136 -3.19 -13.34 -7.90
C ILE A 136 -1.74 -13.81 -7.75
#